data_AF-A0A0M9AHM7-F1
#
_entry.id   AF-A0A0M9AHM7-F1
#
_cell.length_a   1.000
_cell.length_b   1.000
_cell.length_c   1.000
_cell.angle_alpha   90.00
_cell.angle_beta   90.00
_cell.angle_gamma   90.00
#
_symmetry.space_group_name_H-M   'P 1'
#
loop_
_entity.id
_entity.type
_entity.pdbx_description
1 polymer ?
#
loop_
_entity_poly.entity_id
_entity_poly.type
_entity_poly.pdbx_seq_one_letter_code
_entity_poly.pdbx_strand_id
1 'polypeptide(L)'
;MPRMREKYGSRKALVRRLWSAIRKTAKLLEHEDPQVALRAAHALATLTPAYRAAYQEMEEEDPAMRRGREEAQRKSKELVALEGQAIAWVVSNTLFGLERPIPEDPRVRAMLVQWGHLTPEEAFPEGEAKPLPALEGGEDGP
;
A
#
# COMPACT_ATOMS: atom_id res chain seq x y z
N MET A 1 -17.17 -23.37 -28.05
CA MET A 1 -15.97 -23.24 -27.20
C MET A 1 -16.37 -23.48 -25.74
N PRO A 2 -15.75 -24.41 -25.00
CA PRO A 2 -16.04 -24.60 -23.58
C PRO A 2 -15.72 -23.29 -22.84
N ARG A 3 -16.69 -22.77 -22.08
CA ARG A 3 -16.55 -21.52 -21.33
C ARG A 3 -15.43 -21.74 -20.30
N MET A 4 -14.48 -20.80 -20.16
CA MET A 4 -13.35 -20.93 -19.20
C MET A 4 -13.75 -21.32 -17.77
N ARG A 5 -15.01 -21.06 -17.38
CA ARG A 5 -15.68 -21.56 -16.16
C ARG A 5 -15.51 -23.07 -15.93
N GLU A 6 -15.50 -23.89 -16.99
CA GLU A 6 -15.44 -25.36 -16.87
C GLU A 6 -14.02 -25.88 -16.61
N LYS A 7 -12.97 -25.17 -17.03
CA LYS A 7 -11.57 -25.65 -16.90
C LYS A 7 -10.90 -25.29 -15.57
N TYR A 8 -11.29 -24.16 -14.96
CA TYR A 8 -10.60 -23.64 -13.76
C TYR A 8 -11.53 -23.41 -12.55
N GLY A 9 -12.84 -23.64 -12.68
CA GLY A 9 -13.84 -23.34 -11.66
C GLY A 9 -14.28 -21.87 -11.67
N SER A 10 -14.80 -21.37 -10.53
CA SER A 10 -15.14 -19.95 -10.36
C SER A 10 -13.92 -19.04 -10.59
N ARG A 11 -14.11 -17.83 -11.16
CA ARG A 11 -13.05 -16.81 -11.29
C ARG A 11 -12.34 -16.53 -9.94
N LYS A 12 -13.10 -16.54 -8.84
CA LYS A 12 -12.56 -16.42 -7.47
C LYS A 12 -11.62 -17.58 -7.08
N ALA A 13 -11.84 -18.78 -7.60
CA ALA A 13 -10.96 -19.92 -7.40
C ALA A 13 -9.67 -19.79 -8.23
N LEU A 14 -9.77 -19.30 -9.47
CA LEU A 14 -8.62 -19.01 -10.32
C LEU A 14 -7.69 -17.96 -9.68
N VAL A 15 -8.25 -16.83 -9.23
CA VAL A 15 -7.49 -15.76 -8.53
C VAL A 15 -6.77 -16.31 -7.30
N ARG A 16 -7.45 -17.09 -6.45
CA ARG A 16 -6.83 -17.71 -5.26
C ARG A 16 -5.70 -18.67 -5.61
N ARG A 17 -5.86 -19.47 -6.68
CA ARG A 17 -4.81 -20.39 -7.15
C ARG A 17 -3.60 -19.64 -7.68
N LEU A 18 -3.82 -18.61 -8.50
CA LEU A 18 -2.75 -17.75 -9.02
C LEU A 18 -2.01 -17.03 -7.89
N TRP A 19 -2.73 -16.50 -6.91
CA TRP A 19 -2.11 -15.90 -5.71
C TRP A 19 -1.27 -16.90 -4.91
N SER A 20 -1.78 -18.13 -4.73
CA SER A 20 -1.04 -19.20 -4.07
C SER A 20 0.24 -19.57 -4.83
N ALA A 21 0.15 -19.65 -6.17
CA ALA A 21 1.31 -19.91 -7.03
C ALA A 21 2.34 -18.78 -6.91
N ILE A 22 1.93 -17.51 -7.01
CA ILE A 22 2.81 -16.35 -6.82
C ILE A 22 3.53 -16.42 -5.48
N ARG A 23 2.81 -16.66 -4.37
CA ARG A 23 3.44 -16.75 -3.04
C ARG A 23 4.45 -17.89 -2.93
N LYS A 24 4.16 -19.05 -3.51
CA LYS A 24 5.10 -20.18 -3.51
C LYS A 24 6.33 -19.87 -4.35
N THR A 25 6.15 -19.27 -5.53
CA THR A 25 7.25 -18.89 -6.41
C THR A 25 8.08 -17.76 -5.83
N ALA A 26 7.48 -16.80 -5.13
CA ALA A 26 8.21 -15.73 -4.44
C ALA A 26 9.18 -16.27 -3.39
N LYS A 27 8.79 -17.31 -2.63
CA LYS A 27 9.71 -17.97 -1.69
C LYS A 27 10.93 -18.59 -2.36
N LEU A 28 10.82 -18.99 -3.62
CA LEU A 28 11.93 -19.56 -4.38
C LEU A 28 12.94 -18.51 -4.85
N LEU A 29 12.65 -17.21 -4.71
CA LEU A 29 13.63 -16.15 -4.98
C LEU A 29 14.76 -16.11 -3.95
N GLU A 30 14.49 -16.57 -2.73
CA GLU A 30 15.47 -16.65 -1.63
C GLU A 30 16.28 -17.96 -1.65
N HIS A 31 16.10 -18.78 -2.70
CA HIS A 31 16.76 -20.07 -2.81
C HIS A 31 18.28 -19.91 -3.07
N GLU A 32 19.10 -20.73 -2.41
CA GLU A 32 20.56 -20.66 -2.49
C GLU A 32 21.10 -20.93 -3.91
N ASP A 33 20.45 -21.84 -4.64
CA ASP A 33 20.75 -22.08 -6.06
C ASP A 33 20.27 -20.90 -6.94
N PRO A 34 21.19 -20.16 -7.59
CA PRO A 34 20.84 -19.02 -8.44
C PRO A 34 19.99 -19.40 -9.65
N GLN A 35 20.07 -20.63 -10.14
CA GLN A 35 19.23 -21.11 -11.25
C GLN A 35 17.76 -21.27 -10.81
N VAL A 36 17.54 -21.69 -9.56
CA VAL A 36 16.19 -21.78 -8.98
C VAL A 36 15.59 -20.39 -8.79
N ALA A 37 16.36 -19.45 -8.24
CA ALA A 37 15.93 -18.07 -8.09
C ALA A 37 15.62 -17.41 -9.44
N LEU A 38 16.45 -17.63 -10.47
CA LEU A 38 16.21 -17.11 -11.82
C LEU A 38 14.92 -17.68 -12.45
N ARG A 39 14.69 -19.00 -12.33
CA ARG A 39 13.46 -19.63 -12.82
C ARG A 39 12.23 -19.14 -12.07
N ALA A 40 12.36 -18.92 -10.76
CA ALA A 40 11.32 -18.33 -9.95
C ALA A 40 10.98 -16.91 -10.39
N ALA A 41 11.98 -16.07 -10.66
CA ALA A 41 11.78 -14.72 -11.20
C ALA A 41 11.05 -14.75 -12.55
N HIS A 42 11.45 -15.63 -13.47
CA HIS A 42 10.77 -15.79 -14.76
C HIS A 42 9.32 -16.28 -14.61
N ALA A 43 9.09 -17.25 -13.73
CA ALA A 43 7.75 -17.75 -13.44
C ALA A 43 6.85 -16.64 -12.83
N LEU A 44 7.39 -15.80 -11.94
CA LEU A 44 6.67 -14.64 -11.40
C LEU A 44 6.33 -13.62 -12.48
N ALA A 45 7.25 -13.36 -13.41
CA ALA A 45 7.00 -12.46 -14.55
C ALA A 45 5.82 -12.94 -15.41
N THR A 46 5.56 -14.25 -15.45
CA THR A 46 4.43 -14.85 -16.17
C THR A 46 3.15 -14.88 -15.34
N LEU A 47 3.26 -15.24 -14.06
CA LEU A 47 2.10 -15.39 -13.16
C LEU A 47 1.49 -14.05 -12.77
N THR A 48 2.29 -13.00 -12.60
CA THR A 48 1.82 -11.70 -12.10
C THR A 48 0.86 -11.02 -13.08
N PRO A 49 1.14 -10.95 -14.39
CA PRO A 49 0.17 -10.45 -15.38
C PRO A 49 -1.10 -11.29 -15.45
N ALA A 50 -0.98 -12.63 -15.39
CA ALA A 50 -2.14 -13.53 -15.41
C ALA A 50 -3.03 -13.34 -14.18
N TYR A 51 -2.44 -13.16 -12.99
CA TYR A 51 -3.16 -12.81 -11.78
C TYR A 51 -3.88 -11.48 -11.92
N ARG A 52 -3.20 -10.44 -12.42
CA ARG A 52 -3.80 -9.12 -12.63
C ARG A 52 -5.03 -9.20 -13.55
N ALA A 53 -4.92 -9.89 -14.68
CA ALA A 53 -6.04 -10.07 -15.60
C ALA A 53 -7.21 -10.84 -14.96
N ALA A 54 -6.93 -11.97 -14.31
CA ALA A 54 -7.97 -12.75 -13.62
C ALA A 54 -8.64 -11.98 -12.47
N TYR A 55 -7.87 -11.12 -11.79
CA TYR A 55 -8.38 -10.27 -10.71
C TYR A 55 -9.28 -9.16 -11.27
N GLN A 56 -8.89 -8.50 -12.37
CA GLN A 56 -9.72 -7.51 -13.05
C GLN A 56 -11.04 -8.11 -13.54
N GLU A 57 -11.00 -9.28 -14.17
CA GLU A 57 -12.20 -9.99 -14.61
C GLU A 57 -13.15 -10.38 -13.45
N MET A 58 -12.59 -10.64 -12.26
CA MET A 58 -13.38 -10.91 -11.06
C MET A 58 -13.99 -9.62 -10.48
N GLU A 59 -13.28 -8.49 -10.54
CA GLU A 59 -13.81 -7.18 -10.11
C GLU A 59 -14.96 -6.68 -10.99
N GLU A 60 -14.91 -6.94 -12.29
CA GLU A 60 -15.99 -6.57 -13.22
C GLU A 60 -17.31 -7.30 -12.93
N GLU A 61 -17.24 -8.50 -12.35
CA GLU A 61 -18.41 -9.32 -12.00
C GLU A 61 -18.95 -9.00 -10.58
N ASP A 62 -18.15 -8.37 -9.71
CA ASP A 62 -18.50 -8.07 -8.32
C ASP A 62 -18.48 -6.56 -7.99
N PRO A 63 -19.66 -5.90 -7.93
CA PRO A 63 -19.76 -4.46 -7.67
C PRO A 63 -19.34 -4.05 -6.24
N ALA A 64 -19.20 -4.98 -5.29
CA ALA A 64 -18.67 -4.67 -3.96
C ALA A 64 -17.15 -4.51 -3.99
N MET A 65 -16.45 -5.35 -4.76
CA MET A 65 -15.00 -5.28 -4.90
C MET A 65 -14.54 -4.04 -5.67
N ARG A 66 -15.31 -3.62 -6.68
CA ARG A 66 -15.07 -2.37 -7.39
C ARG A 66 -15.10 -1.15 -6.46
N ARG A 67 -16.09 -1.06 -5.57
CA ARG A 67 -16.20 0.02 -4.57
C ARG A 67 -15.02 0.02 -3.60
N GLY A 68 -14.64 -1.15 -3.08
CA GLY A 68 -13.47 -1.27 -2.21
C GLY A 68 -12.16 -0.82 -2.89
N ARG A 69 -11.98 -1.11 -4.19
CA ARG A 69 -10.81 -0.66 -4.95
C ARG A 69 -10.85 0.85 -5.22
N GLU A 70 -12.00 1.43 -5.56
CA GLU A 70 -12.14 2.88 -5.73
C GLU A 70 -11.80 3.61 -4.42
N GLU A 71 -12.26 3.10 -3.28
CA GLU A 71 -11.89 3.61 -1.96
C GLU A 71 -10.40 3.43 -1.66
N ALA A 72 -9.82 2.26 -1.94
CA ALA A 72 -8.39 2.02 -1.72
C ALA A 72 -7.51 2.88 -2.63
N GLN A 73 -7.89 3.06 -3.89
CA GLN A 73 -7.20 3.96 -4.81
C GLN A 73 -7.33 5.42 -4.38
N ARG A 74 -8.50 5.82 -3.89
CA ARG A 74 -8.71 7.16 -3.35
C ARG A 74 -7.83 7.39 -2.13
N LYS A 75 -7.81 6.46 -1.18
CA LYS A 75 -6.91 6.50 -0.01
C LYS A 75 -5.45 6.54 -0.42
N SER A 76 -5.03 5.74 -1.40
CA SER A 76 -3.67 5.75 -1.91
C SER A 76 -3.29 7.08 -2.58
N LYS A 77 -4.18 7.67 -3.38
CA LYS A 77 -3.97 9.00 -3.98
C LYS A 77 -3.89 10.09 -2.91
N GLU A 78 -4.77 10.01 -1.91
CA GLU A 78 -4.76 10.92 -0.76
C GLU A 78 -3.43 10.81 0.00
N LEU A 79 -2.94 9.60 0.28
CA LEU A 79 -1.64 9.37 0.93
C LEU A 79 -0.47 9.92 0.09
N VAL A 80 -0.43 9.63 -1.22
CA VAL A 80 0.62 10.16 -2.10
C VAL A 80 0.60 11.68 -2.15
N ALA A 81 -0.59 12.30 -2.12
CA ALA A 81 -0.71 13.76 -2.06
C ALA A 81 -0.18 14.32 -0.73
N LEU A 82 -0.49 13.67 0.40
CA LEU A 82 0.02 14.04 1.71
C LEU A 82 1.55 13.90 1.77
N GLU A 83 2.09 12.78 1.29
CA GLU A 83 3.54 12.53 1.22
C GLU A 83 4.24 13.58 0.35
N GLY A 84 3.67 13.90 -0.81
CA GLY A 84 4.18 14.95 -1.69
C GLY A 84 4.23 16.31 -1.01
N GLN A 85 3.21 16.66 -0.21
CA GLN A 85 3.22 17.91 0.58
C GLN A 85 4.30 17.90 1.65
N ALA A 86 4.45 16.80 2.41
CA ALA A 86 5.51 16.69 3.42
C ALA A 86 6.90 16.79 2.79
N ILE A 87 7.15 16.05 1.70
CA ILE A 87 8.43 16.09 0.98
C ILE A 87 8.72 17.50 0.48
N ALA A 88 7.74 18.17 -0.15
CA ALA A 88 7.93 19.53 -0.64
C ALA A 88 8.30 20.51 0.47
N TRP A 89 7.70 20.36 1.66
CA TRP A 89 8.02 21.15 2.83
C TRP A 89 9.45 20.87 3.32
N VAL A 90 9.82 19.60 3.52
CA VAL A 90 11.17 19.20 3.95
C VAL A 90 12.22 19.70 2.99
N VAL A 91 12.04 19.49 1.68
CA VAL A 91 12.96 19.96 0.65
C VAL A 91 13.11 21.48 0.72
N SER A 92 12.01 22.21 0.84
CA SER A 92 12.05 23.68 0.90
C SER A 92 12.81 24.20 2.12
N ASN A 93 12.64 23.57 3.28
CA ASN A 93 13.21 24.05 4.54
C ASN A 93 14.62 23.52 4.79
N THR A 94 14.88 22.27 4.46
CA THR A 94 16.18 21.62 4.71
C THR A 94 17.18 21.88 3.59
N LEU A 95 16.77 21.82 2.32
CA LEU A 95 17.70 22.00 1.19
C LEU A 95 17.82 23.46 0.75
N PHE A 96 16.71 24.20 0.77
CA PHE A 96 16.67 25.57 0.27
C PHE A 96 16.60 26.65 1.36
N GLY A 97 16.48 26.28 2.64
CA GLY A 97 16.45 27.23 3.76
C GLY A 97 15.29 28.24 3.68
N LEU A 98 14.18 27.88 3.04
CA LEU A 98 13.09 28.81 2.71
C LEU A 98 12.13 29.13 3.87
N GLU A 99 12.41 28.64 5.09
CA GLU A 99 11.59 28.81 6.31
C GLU A 99 10.08 28.82 6.04
N ARG A 100 9.59 27.84 5.27
CA ARG A 100 8.17 27.72 4.95
C ARG A 100 7.37 27.46 6.21
N PRO A 101 6.17 28.07 6.33
CA PRO A 101 5.28 27.85 7.45
C PRO A 101 4.91 26.38 7.58
N ILE A 102 4.58 25.95 8.80
CA ILE A 102 4.15 24.58 9.09
C ILE A 102 2.88 24.26 8.27
N PRO A 103 2.78 23.09 7.62
CA PRO A 103 1.61 22.74 6.82
C PRO A 103 0.31 22.76 7.63
N GLU A 104 -0.79 23.25 7.07
CA GLU A 104 -2.09 23.33 7.77
C GLU A 104 -2.72 21.95 7.99
N ASP A 105 -2.47 20.97 7.11
CA ASP A 105 -3.06 19.64 7.24
C ASP A 105 -2.40 18.86 8.39
N PRO A 106 -3.16 18.50 9.44
CA PRO A 106 -2.63 17.77 10.59
C PRO A 106 -2.03 16.41 10.21
N ARG A 107 -2.45 15.78 9.10
CA ARG A 107 -1.88 14.53 8.61
C ARG A 107 -0.48 14.71 8.04
N VAL A 108 -0.24 15.82 7.36
CA VAL A 108 1.10 16.18 6.86
C VAL A 108 2.02 16.49 8.04
N ARG A 109 1.52 17.24 9.05
CA ARG A 109 2.26 17.53 10.28
C ARG A 109 2.63 16.26 11.05
N ALA A 110 1.69 15.34 11.24
CA ALA A 110 1.96 14.05 11.88
C ALA A 110 3.05 13.24 11.16
N MET A 111 3.04 13.27 9.82
CA MET A 111 4.05 12.59 9.02
C MET A 111 5.42 13.25 9.13
N LEU A 112 5.48 14.59 9.19
CA LEU A 112 6.73 15.32 9.46
C LEU A 112 7.30 15.02 10.86
N VAL A 113 6.45 14.83 11.87
CA VAL A 113 6.87 14.36 13.20
C VAL A 113 7.43 12.93 13.10
N GLN A 114 6.73 12.04 12.40
CA GLN A 114 7.20 10.66 12.19
C GLN A 114 8.56 10.61 11.48
N TRP A 115 8.81 11.54 10.56
CA TRP A 115 10.09 11.65 9.84
C TRP A 115 11.17 12.41 10.63
N GLY A 116 10.85 12.91 11.83
CA GLY A 116 11.80 13.62 12.70
C GLY A 116 12.12 15.05 12.26
N HIS A 117 11.29 15.65 11.40
CA HIS A 117 11.48 17.02 10.90
C HIS A 117 10.72 18.09 11.69
N LEU A 118 9.75 17.68 12.52
CA LEU A 118 9.04 18.54 13.47
C LEU A 118 8.95 17.82 14.82
N THR A 119 8.96 18.58 15.91
CA THR A 119 8.58 18.03 17.22
C THR A 119 7.05 17.98 17.35
N PRO A 120 6.48 17.09 18.18
CA PRO A 120 5.04 17.03 18.42
C PRO A 120 4.45 18.37 18.89
N GLU A 121 5.21 19.12 19.69
CA GLU A 121 4.82 20.42 20.24
C GLU A 121 4.77 21.50 19.15
N GLU A 122 5.71 21.50 18.21
CA GLU A 122 5.70 22.41 17.05
C GLU A 122 4.61 22.05 16.05
N ALA A 123 4.36 20.74 15.85
CA ALA A 123 3.38 20.24 14.89
C ALA A 123 1.93 20.39 15.37
N PHE A 124 1.68 20.44 16.68
CA PHE A 124 0.33 20.53 17.25
C PHE A 124 0.32 21.47 18.46
N PRO A 125 0.26 22.79 18.26
CA PRO A 125 0.16 23.73 19.38
C PRO A 125 -1.13 23.48 20.17
N GLU A 126 -1.06 23.63 21.50
CA GLU A 126 -2.03 23.18 22.52
C GLU A 126 -3.50 23.61 22.31
N GLY A 127 -3.78 24.52 21.36
CA GLY A 127 -5.14 24.91 20.94
C GLY A 127 -5.83 23.96 19.96
N GLU A 128 -5.11 23.02 19.32
CA GLU A 128 -5.66 22.03 18.37
C GLU A 128 -5.59 20.58 18.88
N ALA A 129 -5.17 20.38 20.12
CA ALA A 129 -5.04 19.07 20.77
C ALA A 129 -6.42 18.43 21.07
N LYS A 130 -7.17 18.07 20.03
CA LYS A 130 -8.12 16.97 20.15
C LYS A 130 -7.32 15.68 20.30
N PRO A 131 -7.66 14.82 21.28
CA PRO A 131 -6.90 13.60 21.52
C PRO A 131 -6.86 12.78 20.24
N LEU A 132 -5.64 12.36 19.88
CA LEU A 132 -5.39 11.40 18.80
C LEU A 132 -6.36 10.22 18.97
N PRO A 133 -7.05 9.74 17.92
CA PRO A 133 -7.81 8.50 18.03
C PRO A 133 -6.81 7.39 18.36
N ALA A 134 -6.94 6.82 19.56
CA ALA A 134 -6.10 5.73 20.02
C ALA A 134 -6.17 4.60 18.98
N LEU A 135 -5.02 4.27 18.39
CA LEU A 135 -4.82 2.97 17.79
C LEU A 135 -4.83 1.98 18.96
N GLU A 136 -5.98 1.32 19.18
CA GLU A 136 -6.09 0.16 20.06
C GLU A 136 -5.14 -0.93 19.54
N GLY A 137 -3.90 -0.91 20.06
CA GLY A 137 -2.95 -1.99 20.05
C GLY A 137 -2.68 -2.31 21.50
N GLY A 138 -3.28 -3.40 21.98
CA GLY A 138 -3.16 -3.82 23.37
C GLY A 138 -1.75 -4.26 23.71
N GLU A 139 -1.35 -3.96 24.94
CA GLU A 139 -0.41 -4.72 25.73
C GLU A 139 -0.54 -4.22 27.18
N ASP A 140 -1.42 -4.88 27.95
CA ASP A 140 -1.40 -4.83 29.41
C ASP A 140 -1.02 -6.23 29.92
N GLY A 141 0.27 -6.39 30.22
CA GLY A 141 0.76 -7.20 31.34
C GLY A 141 1.46 -6.23 32.30
N PRO A 142 1.43 -6.45 33.62
CA PRO A 142 1.84 -7.71 34.25
C PRO A 142 0.80 -8.38 35.17
#